data_AF-A0A1Q7K0U9-F1
#
_entry.id   AF-A0A1Q7K0U9-F1
#
_cell.length_a   1.000
_cell.length_b   1.000
_cell.length_c   1.000
_cell.angle_alpha   90.00
_cell.angle_beta   90.00
_cell.angle_gamma   90.00
#
_symmetry.space_group_name_H-M   'P 1'
#
loop_
_entity.id
_entity.type
_entity.pdbx_description
1 polymer ?
#
loop_
_entity_poly.entity_id
_entity_poly.type
_entity_poly.pdbx_seq_one_letter_code
_entity_poly.pdbx_strand_id
1 'polypeptide(L)'
;MPGGFRSPLNNYVLDVLRQPNIKLRSATLTASKVCISFSKETSTIKYKGMLDIDRNLSNITAVDSFGNIIIDDLSKVTLIKAASRRTRSRFKRNDSRIRHQIASKYGRIQSNRTQWLLHQTSKKIIEHARTNRLFVVLENIKHMRRFYHKGNGQGRYYQGRLNSWSFYEIERQISYKASWDGLSVVHLSPRGTTSKCAICGDHLAFSKESSRMLSCPPAAVARTET
;
A
#
# COMPACT_ATOMS: atom_id res chain seq x y z
N MET A 1 -2.15 -47.71 9.09
CA MET A 1 -1.51 -47.16 10.30
C MET A 1 -2.57 -46.57 11.21
N PRO A 2 -2.85 -47.15 12.38
CA PRO A 2 -3.83 -46.63 13.32
C PRO A 2 -3.16 -45.57 14.19
N GLY A 3 -3.51 -44.30 13.97
CA GLY A 3 -2.91 -43.18 14.70
C GLY A 3 -2.91 -41.90 13.86
N GLY A 4 -4.10 -41.42 13.49
CA GLY A 4 -4.23 -40.14 12.81
C GLY A 4 -3.71 -39.01 13.71
N PHE A 5 -2.63 -38.34 13.29
CA PHE A 5 -2.10 -37.17 13.98
C PHE A 5 -3.15 -36.04 13.94
N ARG A 6 -3.75 -35.73 15.09
CA ARG A 6 -4.69 -34.62 15.25
C ARG A 6 -3.96 -33.43 15.89
N SER A 7 -3.66 -32.41 15.10
CA SER A 7 -3.22 -31.10 15.61
C SER A 7 -4.42 -30.16 15.64
N PRO A 8 -4.86 -29.66 16.81
CA PRO A 8 -5.93 -28.67 16.87
C PRO A 8 -5.46 -27.36 16.21
N LEU A 9 -6.20 -26.89 15.20
CA LEU A 9 -6.01 -25.58 14.60
C LEU A 9 -6.76 -24.53 15.41
N ASN A 10 -6.28 -23.29 15.41
CA ASN A 10 -7.00 -22.20 16.07
C ASN A 10 -8.30 -21.84 15.32
N ASN A 11 -9.25 -21.22 16.02
CA ASN A 11 -10.55 -20.86 15.46
C ASN A 11 -10.43 -20.00 14.21
N TYR A 12 -9.52 -19.01 14.20
CA TYR A 12 -9.28 -18.17 13.03
C TYR A 12 -8.92 -18.96 11.77
N VAL A 13 -7.98 -19.92 11.88
CA VAL A 13 -7.58 -20.75 10.74
C VAL A 13 -8.76 -21.63 10.31
N LEU A 14 -9.50 -22.21 11.25
CA LEU A 14 -10.69 -23.00 10.92
C LEU A 14 -11.74 -22.16 10.19
N ASP A 15 -11.98 -20.93 10.63
CA ASP A 15 -12.95 -20.02 10.01
C ASP A 15 -12.53 -19.65 8.59
N VAL A 16 -11.23 -19.41 8.36
CA VAL A 16 -10.70 -19.15 7.00
C VAL A 16 -10.86 -20.37 6.10
N LEU A 17 -10.54 -21.58 6.59
CA LEU A 17 -10.62 -22.81 5.80
C LEU A 17 -12.05 -23.28 5.54
N ARG A 18 -13.01 -22.87 6.37
CA ARG A 18 -14.45 -23.15 6.21
C ARG A 18 -15.14 -22.20 5.24
N GLN A 19 -14.48 -21.15 4.77
CA GLN A 19 -15.07 -20.23 3.79
C GLN A 19 -15.42 -20.98 2.49
N PRO A 20 -16.51 -20.59 1.81
CA PRO A 20 -16.86 -21.18 0.53
C PRO A 20 -15.76 -20.95 -0.50
N ASN A 21 -15.67 -21.84 -1.48
CA ASN A 21 -14.72 -21.78 -2.60
C ASN A 21 -13.23 -21.88 -2.20
N ILE A 22 -12.94 -22.36 -0.98
CA ILE A 22 -11.58 -22.68 -0.55
C ILE A 22 -11.26 -24.13 -0.91
N LYS A 23 -10.14 -24.31 -1.64
CA LYS A 23 -9.56 -25.61 -1.97
C LYS A 23 -8.24 -25.78 -1.25
N LEU A 24 -8.18 -26.73 -0.33
CA LEU A 24 -6.94 -27.17 0.31
C LEU A 24 -5.98 -27.76 -0.74
N ARG A 25 -4.69 -27.45 -0.63
CA ARG A 25 -3.66 -27.90 -1.57
C ARG A 25 -2.66 -28.84 -0.89
N SER A 26 -1.91 -28.32 0.08
CA SER A 26 -0.87 -29.09 0.77
C SER A 26 -0.80 -28.69 2.24
N ALA A 27 -0.40 -29.63 3.08
CA ALA A 27 -0.08 -29.36 4.48
C ALA A 27 1.34 -29.87 4.75
N THR A 28 2.19 -28.99 5.28
CA THR A 28 3.57 -29.32 5.66
C THR A 28 3.73 -29.14 7.15
N LEU A 29 4.11 -30.20 7.83
CA LEU A 29 4.48 -30.15 9.25
C LEU A 29 6.00 -30.00 9.34
N THR A 30 6.45 -29.00 10.09
CA THR A 30 7.82 -28.84 10.52
C THR A 30 7.89 -29.06 12.03
N ALA A 31 9.10 -29.18 12.59
CA ALA A 31 9.30 -29.34 14.03
C ALA A 31 8.64 -28.24 14.89
N SER A 32 8.30 -27.08 14.31
CA SER A 32 7.74 -25.93 15.04
C SER A 32 6.44 -25.36 14.47
N LYS A 33 6.00 -25.77 13.28
CA LYS A 33 4.87 -25.14 12.56
C LYS A 33 4.15 -26.11 11.65
N VAL A 34 2.83 -25.95 11.56
CA VAL A 34 2.00 -26.50 10.50
C VAL A 34 1.75 -25.41 9.45
N CYS A 35 2.09 -25.67 8.20
CA CYS A 35 1.84 -24.79 7.07
C CYS A 35 0.77 -25.41 6.17
N ILE A 36 -0.38 -24.75 6.04
CA ILE A 36 -1.48 -25.19 5.18
C ILE A 36 -1.57 -24.25 3.99
N SER A 37 -1.41 -24.80 2.80
CA SER A 37 -1.56 -24.10 1.53
C SER A 37 -2.96 -24.33 1.00
N PHE A 38 -3.62 -23.26 0.58
CA PHE A 38 -4.97 -23.32 0.02
C PHE A 38 -5.14 -22.24 -1.05
N SER A 39 -6.08 -22.47 -1.96
CA SER A 39 -6.47 -21.52 -3.00
C SER A 39 -7.94 -21.18 -2.86
N LYS A 40 -8.31 -19.95 -3.21
CA LYS A 40 -9.69 -19.50 -3.27
C LYS A 40 -10.08 -19.27 -4.72
N GLU A 41 -11.17 -19.89 -5.16
CA GLU A 41 -11.78 -19.56 -6.45
C GLU A 41 -12.66 -18.32 -6.27
N THR A 42 -12.43 -17.32 -7.12
CA THR A 42 -13.14 -16.03 -7.07
C THR A 42 -13.99 -15.87 -8.32
N SER A 43 -15.23 -15.42 -8.15
CA SER A 43 -16.13 -15.08 -9.24
C SER A 43 -15.92 -13.63 -9.67
N THR A 44 -16.10 -13.35 -10.96
CA THR A 44 -16.05 -11.99 -11.49
C THR A 44 -17.24 -11.19 -10.95
N ILE A 45 -16.94 -10.07 -10.29
CA ILE A 45 -17.97 -9.18 -9.74
C ILE A 45 -18.41 -8.19 -10.82
N LYS A 46 -19.72 -7.99 -10.98
CA LYS A 46 -20.25 -6.87 -11.77
C LYS A 46 -20.05 -5.58 -10.97
N TYR A 47 -19.16 -4.72 -11.46
CA TYR A 47 -18.82 -3.46 -10.81
C TYR A 47 -19.92 -2.41 -11.01
N LYS A 48 -20.14 -1.58 -9.98
CA LYS A 48 -21.05 -0.43 -10.01
C LYS A 48 -20.32 0.89 -10.24
N GLY A 49 -19.00 0.91 -10.09
CA GLY A 49 -18.20 2.11 -10.09
C GLY A 49 -16.71 1.82 -9.92
N MET A 50 -15.93 2.88 -9.72
CA MET A 50 -14.48 2.82 -9.56
C MET A 50 -14.04 3.37 -8.20
N LEU A 51 -12.88 2.90 -7.72
CA LEU A 51 -12.17 3.45 -6.58
C LEU A 51 -10.76 3.86 -7.03
N ASP A 52 -10.52 5.16 -7.16
CA ASP A 52 -9.21 5.70 -7.50
C ASP A 52 -8.36 5.88 -6.24
N ILE A 53 -7.11 5.41 -6.29
CA ILE A 53 -6.21 5.39 -5.13
C ILE A 53 -4.94 6.17 -5.45
N ASP A 54 -4.83 7.33 -4.84
CA ASP A 54 -3.62 8.14 -4.79
C ASP A 54 -2.77 7.78 -3.56
N ARG A 55 -1.48 7.55 -3.78
CA ARG A 55 -0.53 7.18 -2.72
C ARG A 55 0.50 8.28 -2.60
N ASN A 56 0.67 8.79 -1.39
CA ASN A 56 1.69 9.77 -1.05
C ASN A 56 2.63 9.24 0.04
N LEU A 57 3.68 10.02 0.35
CA LEU A 57 4.67 9.67 1.38
C LEU A 57 4.04 9.45 2.75
N SER A 58 3.08 10.30 3.11
CA SER A 58 2.49 10.37 4.46
C SER A 58 1.03 9.99 4.51
N ASN A 59 0.33 9.80 3.40
CA ASN A 59 -1.06 9.36 3.42
C ASN A 59 -1.37 8.52 2.17
N ILE A 60 -2.53 7.90 2.21
CA ILE A 60 -3.19 7.31 1.05
C ILE A 60 -4.59 7.89 0.98
N THR A 61 -4.99 8.27 -0.23
CA THR A 61 -6.30 8.84 -0.52
C THR A 61 -6.99 7.91 -1.50
N ALA A 62 -8.20 7.47 -1.15
CA ALA A 62 -9.04 6.70 -2.06
C ALA A 62 -10.36 7.44 -2.28
N VAL A 63 -10.73 7.65 -3.54
CA VAL A 63 -11.93 8.37 -3.95
C VAL A 63 -12.78 7.43 -4.80
N ASP A 64 -14.04 7.25 -4.44
CA ASP A 64 -14.96 6.45 -5.25
C ASP A 64 -15.73 7.30 -6.27
N SER A 65 -16.34 6.63 -7.26
CA SER A 65 -17.20 7.27 -8.25
C SER A 65 -18.50 7.85 -7.68
N PHE A 66 -18.81 7.61 -6.41
CA PHE A 66 -20.01 8.10 -5.73
C PHE A 66 -19.73 9.34 -4.87
N GLY A 67 -18.47 9.80 -4.80
CA GLY A 67 -18.04 10.98 -4.05
C GLY A 67 -17.56 10.69 -2.61
N ASN A 68 -17.47 9.42 -2.19
CA ASN A 68 -16.88 9.07 -0.90
C ASN A 68 -15.35 9.13 -0.96
N ILE A 69 -14.76 9.73 0.08
CA ILE A 69 -13.32 9.90 0.19
C ILE A 69 -12.82 9.20 1.46
N ILE A 70 -11.81 8.35 1.31
CA ILE A 70 -11.10 7.70 2.41
C ILE A 70 -9.67 8.25 2.43
N ILE A 71 -9.32 8.95 3.49
CA ILE A 71 -7.95 9.41 3.75
C ILE A 71 -7.41 8.66 4.95
N ASP A 72 -6.32 7.92 4.75
CA ASP A 72 -5.62 7.20 5.82
C ASP A 72 -4.23 7.81 6.03
N ASP A 73 -3.97 8.28 7.25
CA ASP A 73 -2.67 8.84 7.62
C ASP A 73 -1.63 7.74 7.85
N LEU A 74 -0.55 7.80 7.08
CA LEU A 74 0.63 6.94 7.13
C LEU A 74 1.88 7.70 7.64
N SER A 75 1.73 8.90 8.19
CA SER A 75 2.81 9.68 8.82
C SER A 75 3.58 8.85 9.85
N LYS A 76 2.86 8.04 10.62
CA LYS A 76 3.41 7.12 11.63
C LYS A 76 4.40 6.10 11.03
N VAL A 77 4.16 5.63 9.80
CA VAL A 77 5.10 4.75 9.08
C VAL A 77 6.43 5.48 8.86
N THR A 78 6.36 6.72 8.40
CA THR A 78 7.55 7.56 8.17
C THR A 78 8.30 7.82 9.49
N LEU A 79 7.59 8.11 10.57
CA LEU A 79 8.19 8.31 11.91
C LEU A 79 8.89 7.06 12.43
N ILE A 80 8.24 5.88 12.32
CA ILE A 80 8.84 4.60 12.74
C ILE A 80 10.15 4.34 11.97
N LYS A 81 10.16 4.53 10.65
CA LYS A 81 11.36 4.34 9.84
C LYS A 81 12.46 5.36 10.18
N ALA A 82 12.09 6.61 10.45
CA ALA A 82 13.03 7.63 10.89
C ALA A 82 13.67 7.28 12.24
N ALA A 83 12.86 6.89 13.23
CA ALA A 83 13.33 6.47 14.55
C ALA A 83 14.26 5.26 14.47
N SER A 84 13.87 4.21 13.73
CA SER A 84 14.72 3.01 13.55
C SER A 84 16.05 3.30 12.85
N ARG A 85 16.09 4.26 11.92
CA ARG A 85 17.36 4.71 11.33
C ARG A 85 18.23 5.47 12.31
N ARG A 86 17.66 6.39 13.09
CA ARG A 86 18.37 7.15 14.12
C ARG A 86 18.98 6.20 15.14
N THR A 87 18.20 5.24 15.63
CA THR A 87 18.67 4.23 16.58
C THR A 87 19.82 3.42 15.98
N ARG A 88 19.68 2.88 14.75
CA ARG A 88 20.77 2.15 14.08
C ARG A 88 22.03 3.00 13.88
N SER A 89 21.89 4.29 13.58
CA SER A 89 23.04 5.17 13.34
C SER A 89 23.89 5.46 14.59
N ARG A 90 23.31 5.32 15.79
CA ARG A 90 24.01 5.52 17.07
C ARG A 90 24.96 4.37 17.42
N PHE A 91 24.74 3.18 16.87
CA PHE A 91 25.61 2.05 17.11
C PHE A 91 26.84 2.11 16.20
N LYS A 92 27.97 2.56 16.77
CA LYS A 92 29.24 2.78 16.05
C LYS A 92 30.32 1.74 16.33
N ARG A 93 30.04 0.72 17.13
CA ARG A 93 31.01 -0.32 17.50
C ARG A 93 31.65 -0.94 16.24
N ASN A 94 32.98 -1.11 16.26
CA ASN A 94 33.72 -1.72 15.18
C ASN A 94 33.67 -3.27 15.26
N ASP A 95 32.46 -3.81 15.26
CA ASP A 95 32.19 -5.25 15.28
C ASP A 95 31.04 -5.53 14.31
N SER A 96 31.34 -6.22 13.21
CA SER A 96 30.37 -6.52 12.16
C SER A 96 29.24 -7.44 12.65
N ARG A 97 29.54 -8.42 13.51
CA ARG A 97 28.59 -9.38 14.06
C ARG A 97 27.57 -8.68 14.95
N ILE A 98 28.03 -7.84 15.88
CA ILE A 98 27.15 -7.08 16.77
C ILE A 98 26.33 -6.07 15.96
N ARG A 99 26.94 -5.35 15.00
CA ARG A 99 26.21 -4.42 14.13
C ARG A 99 25.12 -5.11 13.33
N HIS A 100 25.39 -6.31 12.79
CA HIS A 100 24.40 -7.09 12.06
C HIS A 100 23.24 -7.52 12.97
N GLN A 101 23.53 -8.04 14.16
CA GLN A 101 22.50 -8.45 15.12
C GLN A 101 21.57 -7.29 15.51
N ILE A 102 22.15 -6.12 15.79
CA ILE A 102 21.41 -4.90 16.09
C ILE A 102 20.58 -4.44 14.88
N ALA A 103 21.18 -4.40 13.69
CA ALA A 103 20.49 -4.02 12.46
C ALA A 103 19.31 -4.94 12.16
N SER A 104 19.47 -6.25 12.36
CA SER A 104 18.42 -7.26 12.21
C SER A 104 17.29 -7.06 13.23
N LYS A 105 17.63 -6.89 14.51
CA LYS A 105 16.64 -6.62 15.59
C LYS A 105 15.79 -5.39 15.27
N TYR A 106 16.42 -4.24 15.02
CA TYR A 106 15.69 -3.00 14.73
C TYR A 106 15.03 -3.01 13.35
N GLY A 107 15.58 -3.75 12.39
CA GLY A 107 14.96 -4.03 11.10
C GLY A 107 13.64 -4.77 11.27
N ARG A 108 13.63 -5.87 12.06
CA ARG A 108 12.43 -6.64 12.36
C ARG A 108 11.36 -5.81 13.08
N ILE A 109 11.75 -5.02 14.09
CA ILE A 109 10.82 -4.12 14.80
C ILE A 109 10.20 -3.10 13.83
N GLN A 110 11.03 -2.47 12.99
CA GLN A 110 10.57 -1.52 11.98
C GLN A 110 9.58 -2.19 11.01
N SER A 111 9.97 -3.34 10.44
CA SER A 111 9.15 -4.07 9.49
C SER A 111 7.82 -4.49 10.11
N ASN A 112 7.82 -5.12 11.27
CA ASN A 112 6.58 -5.57 11.92
C ASN A 112 5.60 -4.41 12.15
N ARG A 113 6.08 -3.27 12.69
CA ARG A 113 5.21 -2.11 12.97
C ARG A 113 4.70 -1.45 11.70
N THR A 114 5.56 -1.29 10.70
CA THR A 114 5.18 -0.66 9.43
C THR A 114 4.24 -1.55 8.63
N GLN A 115 4.51 -2.85 8.55
CA GLN A 115 3.66 -3.83 7.90
C GLN A 115 2.27 -3.88 8.52
N TRP A 116 2.18 -3.90 9.87
CA TRP A 116 0.88 -3.87 10.55
C TRP A 116 0.02 -2.66 10.12
N LEU A 117 0.60 -1.45 10.11
CA LEU A 117 -0.11 -0.24 9.66
C LEU A 117 -0.58 -0.35 8.21
N LEU A 118 0.30 -0.78 7.30
CA LEU A 118 -0.04 -0.95 5.89
C LEU A 118 -1.14 -2.00 5.68
N HIS A 119 -1.11 -3.10 6.45
CA HIS A 119 -2.12 -4.14 6.38
C HIS A 119 -3.48 -3.65 6.88
N GLN A 120 -3.54 -2.80 7.91
CA GLN A 120 -4.80 -2.20 8.36
C GLN A 120 -5.38 -1.29 7.28
N THR A 121 -4.57 -0.37 6.75
CA THR A 121 -4.99 0.57 5.71
C THR A 121 -5.43 -0.13 4.42
N SER A 122 -4.63 -1.05 3.89
CA SER A 122 -5.01 -1.79 2.68
C SER A 122 -6.24 -2.67 2.91
N LYS A 123 -6.46 -3.18 4.13
CA LYS A 123 -7.69 -3.93 4.44
C LYS A 123 -8.90 -2.99 4.40
N LYS A 124 -8.83 -1.83 5.06
CA LYS A 124 -9.91 -0.83 5.10
C LYS A 124 -10.34 -0.41 3.69
N ILE A 125 -9.38 -0.10 2.82
CA ILE A 125 -9.63 0.32 1.43
C ILE A 125 -10.32 -0.79 0.63
N ILE A 126 -9.83 -2.03 0.72
CA ILE A 126 -10.40 -3.15 -0.03
C ILE A 126 -11.78 -3.54 0.48
N GLU A 127 -12.02 -3.50 1.79
CA GLU A 127 -13.35 -3.75 2.35
C GLU A 127 -14.38 -2.74 1.85
N HIS A 128 -13.99 -1.47 1.71
CA HIS A 128 -14.83 -0.45 1.10
C HIS A 128 -15.12 -0.77 -0.38
N ALA A 129 -14.09 -1.10 -1.17
CA ALA A 129 -14.25 -1.48 -2.58
C ALA A 129 -15.17 -2.70 -2.75
N ARG A 130 -15.00 -3.72 -1.89
CA ARG A 130 -15.80 -4.95 -1.89
C ARG A 130 -17.26 -4.67 -1.57
N THR A 131 -17.53 -3.89 -0.52
CA THR A 131 -18.88 -3.54 -0.08
C THR A 131 -19.66 -2.79 -1.15
N ASN A 132 -18.99 -1.84 -1.83
CA ASN A 132 -19.59 -1.00 -2.86
C ASN A 132 -19.51 -1.58 -4.28
N ARG A 133 -18.89 -2.76 -4.45
CA ARG A 133 -18.64 -3.41 -5.76
C ARG A 133 -17.90 -2.48 -6.72
N LEU A 134 -16.77 -1.96 -6.28
CA LEU A 134 -15.91 -1.05 -7.03
C LEU A 134 -14.70 -1.80 -7.60
N PHE A 135 -14.32 -1.52 -8.83
CA PHE A 135 -12.99 -1.90 -9.30
C PHE A 135 -11.95 -0.88 -8.82
N VAL A 136 -10.74 -1.34 -8.56
CA VAL A 136 -9.68 -0.52 -7.98
C VAL A 136 -8.80 0.04 -9.08
N VAL A 137 -8.52 1.33 -9.02
CA VAL A 137 -7.61 2.04 -9.91
C VAL A 137 -6.39 2.50 -9.10
N LEU A 138 -5.20 2.21 -9.62
CA LEU A 138 -3.93 2.58 -9.00
C LEU A 138 -3.02 3.24 -10.03
N GLU A 139 -2.33 4.29 -9.64
CA GLU A 139 -1.29 4.86 -10.49
C GLU A 139 -0.07 3.92 -10.66
N ASN A 140 0.58 3.92 -11.81
CA ASN A 140 1.78 3.11 -12.04
C ASN A 140 3.03 3.85 -11.58
N ILE A 141 3.29 3.89 -10.26
CA ILE A 141 4.43 4.59 -9.67
C ILE A 141 5.72 3.79 -9.95
N LYS A 142 6.39 4.12 -11.05
CA LYS A 142 7.70 3.56 -11.43
C LYS A 142 8.80 4.58 -11.25
N HIS A 143 10.00 4.09 -10.93
CA HIS A 143 11.24 4.87 -10.94
C HIS A 143 11.34 6.05 -9.97
N MET A 144 10.39 6.25 -9.03
CA MET A 144 10.45 7.36 -8.06
C MET A 144 11.75 7.44 -7.27
N ARG A 145 12.35 6.28 -6.95
CA ARG A 145 13.64 6.24 -6.23
C ARG A 145 14.80 6.82 -7.03
N ARG A 146 14.69 6.91 -8.37
CA ARG A 146 15.75 7.46 -9.23
C ARG A 146 16.00 8.95 -9.01
N PHE A 147 14.95 9.68 -8.61
CA PHE A 147 15.06 11.11 -8.34
C PHE A 147 15.77 11.42 -7.01
N TYR A 148 15.98 10.42 -6.15
CA TYR A 148 16.46 10.60 -4.77
C TYR A 148 17.79 9.89 -4.50
N HIS A 149 18.67 9.86 -5.51
CA HIS A 149 20.01 9.29 -5.40
C HIS A 149 21.02 10.23 -4.71
N LYS A 150 22.08 9.63 -4.16
CA LYS A 150 23.18 10.38 -3.54
C LYS A 150 23.85 11.25 -4.62
N GLY A 151 24.05 12.53 -4.32
CA GLY A 151 24.71 13.49 -5.23
C GLY A 151 23.76 14.41 -6.00
N ASN A 152 22.44 14.24 -5.87
CA ASN A 152 21.43 15.10 -6.51
C ASN A 152 21.24 16.50 -5.86
N GLY A 153 22.20 16.97 -5.05
CA GLY A 153 22.09 18.23 -4.30
C GLY A 153 21.12 18.23 -3.10
N GLN A 154 20.33 17.17 -2.89
CA GLN A 154 19.39 17.10 -1.78
C GLN A 154 20.04 16.58 -0.49
N GLY A 155 19.53 17.03 0.66
CA GLY A 155 20.02 16.59 1.97
C GLY A 155 19.80 15.10 2.23
N ARG A 156 20.76 14.44 2.91
CA ARG A 156 20.71 12.99 3.25
C ARG A 156 19.41 12.59 3.98
N TYR A 157 18.87 13.49 4.80
CA TYR A 157 17.61 13.26 5.51
C TYR A 157 16.42 13.16 4.56
N TYR A 158 16.32 14.09 3.59
CA TYR A 158 15.24 14.13 2.60
C TYR A 158 15.29 12.91 1.67
N GLN A 159 16.46 12.62 1.11
CA GLN A 159 16.71 11.42 0.32
C GLN A 159 16.31 10.16 1.09
N GLY A 160 16.74 10.07 2.36
CA GLY A 160 16.37 8.95 3.21
C GLY A 160 14.85 8.82 3.35
N ARG A 161 14.13 9.90 3.63
CA ARG A 161 12.67 9.87 3.80
C ARG A 161 11.98 9.32 2.56
N LEU A 162 12.32 9.79 1.37
CA LEU A 162 11.66 9.39 0.13
C LEU A 162 12.04 7.99 -0.31
N ASN A 163 13.30 7.59 -0.14
CA ASN A 163 13.72 6.20 -0.35
C ASN A 163 13.08 5.22 0.64
N SER A 164 12.58 5.72 1.79
CA SER A 164 11.86 4.91 2.77
C SER A 164 10.36 4.83 2.51
N TRP A 165 9.84 5.45 1.45
CA TRP A 165 8.43 5.40 1.10
C TRP A 165 7.98 3.98 0.73
N SER A 166 6.83 3.56 1.28
CA SER A 166 6.28 2.20 1.20
C SER A 166 5.27 1.98 0.06
N PHE A 167 5.29 2.81 -0.98
CA PHE A 167 4.30 2.76 -2.07
C PHE A 167 4.18 1.39 -2.76
N TYR A 168 5.30 0.70 -3.02
CA TYR A 168 5.27 -0.66 -3.59
C TYR A 168 4.64 -1.69 -2.65
N GLU A 169 4.87 -1.56 -1.34
CA GLU A 169 4.34 -2.52 -0.37
C GLU A 169 2.84 -2.36 -0.21
N ILE A 170 2.34 -1.12 -0.12
CA ILE A 170 0.90 -0.89 -0.03
C ILE A 170 0.20 -1.32 -1.32
N GLU A 171 0.80 -1.07 -2.49
CA GLU A 171 0.30 -1.55 -3.78
C GLU A 171 0.18 -3.07 -3.79
N ARG A 172 1.27 -3.77 -3.47
CA ARG A 172 1.30 -5.24 -3.37
C ARG A 172 0.18 -5.75 -2.45
N GLN A 173 -0.02 -5.09 -1.30
CA GLN A 173 -1.06 -5.48 -0.36
C GLN A 173 -2.47 -5.26 -0.87
N ILE A 174 -2.72 -4.12 -1.52
CA ILE A 174 -4.00 -3.83 -2.17
C ILE A 174 -4.25 -4.87 -3.27
N SER A 175 -3.26 -5.13 -4.13
CA SER A 175 -3.41 -6.07 -5.25
C SER A 175 -3.75 -7.49 -4.82
N TYR A 176 -3.02 -8.07 -3.86
CA TYR A 176 -3.33 -9.45 -3.45
C TYR A 176 -4.66 -9.53 -2.68
N LYS A 177 -5.03 -8.51 -1.90
CA LYS A 177 -6.31 -8.48 -1.17
C LYS A 177 -7.49 -8.30 -2.12
N ALA A 178 -7.38 -7.39 -3.09
CA ALA A 178 -8.35 -7.24 -4.15
C ALA A 178 -8.55 -8.57 -4.89
N SER A 179 -7.45 -9.22 -5.28
CA SER A 179 -7.49 -10.53 -5.94
C SER A 179 -8.16 -11.60 -5.08
N TRP A 180 -7.88 -11.60 -3.77
CA TRP A 180 -8.51 -12.51 -2.81
C TRP A 180 -10.03 -12.33 -2.70
N ASP A 181 -10.50 -11.10 -2.90
CA ASP A 181 -11.92 -10.75 -2.85
C ASP A 181 -12.58 -10.73 -4.23
N GLY A 182 -11.87 -11.11 -5.30
CA GLY A 182 -12.39 -11.13 -6.67
C GLY A 182 -12.53 -9.75 -7.32
N LEU A 183 -11.87 -8.73 -6.75
CA LEU A 183 -11.86 -7.37 -7.28
C LEU A 183 -10.73 -7.18 -8.32
N SER A 184 -11.06 -6.52 -9.41
CA SER A 184 -10.14 -6.15 -10.47
C SER A 184 -9.36 -4.91 -10.07
N VAL A 185 -8.05 -4.93 -10.37
CA VAL A 185 -7.14 -3.81 -10.15
C VAL A 185 -6.61 -3.37 -11.51
N VAL A 186 -6.79 -2.10 -11.83
CA VAL A 186 -6.34 -1.47 -13.07
C VAL A 186 -5.23 -0.48 -12.74
N HIS A 187 -4.13 -0.55 -13.48
CA HIS A 187 -3.00 0.38 -13.33
C HIS A 187 -3.04 1.46 -14.41
N LEU A 188 -3.11 2.72 -14.00
CA LEU A 188 -3.05 3.87 -14.92
C LEU A 188 -1.63 4.39 -15.07
N SER A 189 -1.29 4.92 -16.24
CA SER A 189 -0.01 5.59 -16.45
C SER A 189 0.01 6.90 -15.65
N PRO A 190 1.08 7.21 -14.88
CA PRO A 190 1.17 8.45 -14.12
C PRO A 190 1.46 9.68 -15.00
N ARG A 191 1.56 9.54 -16.33
CA ARG A 191 1.89 10.66 -17.21
C ARG A 191 0.69 11.60 -17.33
N GLY A 192 0.78 12.77 -16.69
CA GLY A 192 -0.16 13.88 -16.87
C GLY A 192 -1.34 13.92 -15.89
N THR A 193 -1.48 12.95 -14.97
CA THR A 193 -2.56 12.93 -13.96
C THR A 193 -2.38 14.00 -12.89
N THR A 194 -1.14 14.34 -12.53
CA THR A 194 -0.85 15.36 -11.50
C THR A 194 -0.79 16.79 -12.03
N SER A 195 -0.70 16.97 -13.36
CA SER A 195 -0.51 18.27 -13.99
C SER A 195 -1.77 18.80 -14.67
N LYS A 196 -2.87 18.04 -14.70
CA LYS A 196 -4.11 18.41 -15.38
C LYS A 196 -5.30 18.38 -14.42
N CYS A 197 -6.21 19.32 -14.59
CA CYS A 197 -7.43 19.43 -13.81
C CYS A 197 -8.37 18.27 -14.16
N ALA A 198 -8.85 17.55 -13.15
CA ALA A 198 -9.81 16.45 -13.34
C ALA A 198 -11.18 16.93 -13.86
N ILE A 199 -11.48 18.23 -13.76
CA ILE A 199 -12.76 18.82 -14.18
C ILE A 199 -12.67 19.35 -15.62
N CYS A 200 -11.70 20.21 -15.92
CA CYS A 200 -11.61 20.87 -17.23
C CYS A 200 -10.49 20.34 -18.14
N GLY A 201 -9.59 19.50 -17.64
CA GLY A 201 -8.46 18.96 -18.41
C GLY A 201 -7.27 19.92 -18.59
N ASP A 202 -7.40 21.19 -18.18
CA ASP A 202 -6.34 22.20 -18.27
C ASP A 202 -5.18 21.95 -17.30
N HIS A 203 -4.03 22.54 -17.60
CA HIS A 203 -2.87 22.43 -16.74
C HIS A 203 -3.06 23.13 -15.38
N LEU A 204 -2.85 22.38 -14.29
CA LEU A 204 -2.89 22.92 -12.94
C LEU A 204 -1.67 23.80 -12.68
N ALA A 205 -1.89 24.97 -12.07
CA ALA A 205 -0.85 25.90 -11.64
C ALA A 205 -0.64 25.80 -10.13
N PHE A 206 0.56 26.08 -9.63
CA PHE A 206 0.78 26.20 -8.19
C PHE A 206 -0.01 27.39 -7.63
N SER A 207 -0.71 27.17 -6.52
CA SER A 207 -1.41 28.23 -5.80
C SER A 207 -0.41 29.27 -5.31
N LYS A 208 -0.83 30.54 -5.37
CA LYS A 208 -0.07 31.68 -4.82
C LYS A 208 0.08 31.61 -3.30
N GLU A 209 -0.79 30.88 -2.62
CA GLU A 209 -0.85 30.79 -1.14
C GLU A 209 0.00 29.64 -0.60
N SER A 210 0.24 28.59 -1.40
CA SER A 210 0.99 27.42 -1.00
C SER A 210 1.63 26.73 -2.18
N SER A 211 2.95 26.55 -2.12
CA SER A 211 3.73 25.77 -3.09
C SER A 211 3.40 24.27 -3.10
N ARG A 212 2.49 23.81 -2.23
CA ARG A 212 1.99 22.42 -2.20
C ARG A 212 0.57 22.27 -2.69
N MET A 213 -0.13 23.36 -2.98
CA MET A 213 -1.48 23.31 -3.52
C MET A 213 -1.43 23.64 -5.00
N LEU A 214 -2.14 22.84 -5.79
CA LEU A 214 -2.35 23.08 -7.20
C LEU A 214 -3.76 23.65 -7.38
N SER A 215 -3.86 24.81 -7.99
CA SER A 215 -5.11 25.45 -8.37
C SER A 215 -5.30 25.32 -9.87
N CYS A 216 -6.51 24.96 -10.28
CA CYS A 216 -6.90 25.16 -11.68
C CYS A 216 -6.86 26.67 -11.95
N PRO A 217 -6.11 27.15 -12.96
CA PRO A 217 -6.29 28.52 -13.40
C PRO A 217 -7.77 28.69 -13.78
N PRO A 218 -8.38 29.86 -13.52
CA PRO A 218 -9.77 30.10 -13.89
C PRO A 218 -9.89 29.88 -15.41
N ALA A 219 -10.49 28.75 -15.80
CA ALA A 219 -10.72 28.45 -17.20
C ALA A 219 -11.73 29.47 -17.73
N ALA A 220 -11.41 30.10 -18.86
CA ALA A 220 -12.40 30.78 -19.67
C ALA A 220 -13.49 29.74 -19.97
N VAL A 221 -14.69 29.99 -19.47
CA VAL A 221 -15.88 29.18 -19.69
C VAL A 221 -15.95 28.85 -21.18
N ALA A 222 -15.77 27.58 -21.52
CA ALA A 222 -16.11 27.09 -22.84
C ALA A 222 -17.60 27.38 -23.02
N ARG A 223 -17.90 28.44 -23.79
CA ARG A 223 -19.25 28.75 -24.22
C ARG A 223 -19.75 27.50 -24.94
N THR A 224 -20.79 26.89 -24.39
CA THR A 224 -21.65 25.99 -25.15
C THR A 224 -22.25 26.83 -26.27
N GLU A 225 -21.72 26.68 -27.49
CA GLU A 225 -22.43 27.11 -28.69
C GLU A 225 -23.51 26.05 -28.96
N THR A 226 -24.75 26.55 -28.87
CA THR A 226 -26.05 26.07 -29.37
C THR A 226 -26.13 24.68 -30.00
#